data_AF-Q4T2F5-F1
#
_entry.id   AF-Q4T2F5-F1
#
_cell.length_a   1.000
_cell.length_b   1.000
_cell.length_c   1.000
_cell.angle_alpha   90.00
_cell.angle_beta   90.00
_cell.angle_gamma   90.00
#
_symmetry.space_group_name_H-M   'P 1'
#
loop_
_entity.id
_entity.type
_entity.pdbx_description
1 polymer ?
#
loop_
_entity_poly.entity_id
_entity_poly.type
_entity_poly.pdbx_seq_one_letter_code
_entity_poly.pdbx_strand_id
1 'polypeptide(L)' 'MKGRVTYEQLNAAVQNINTAVKAKYKILRQPLKSLGDHSRKLQTRFKEQETKDTK' A
#
# COMPACT_ATOMS: atom_id res chain seq x y z
N MET A 1 -12.62 -1.01 22.21
CA MET A 1 -11.39 -1.73 21.78
C MET A 1 -10.15 -0.97 22.24
N LYS A 2 -9.58 -1.39 23.37
CA LYS A 2 -8.15 -1.27 23.68
C LYS A 2 -7.90 -2.35 24.73
N GLY A 3 -7.58 -3.55 24.25
CA GLY A 3 -7.21 -4.66 25.12
C GLY A 3 -5.82 -4.40 25.68
N ARG A 4 -4.90 -5.36 25.51
CA ARG A 4 -3.49 -5.21 25.92
C ARG A 4 -2.61 -4.49 24.89
N VAL A 5 -3.21 -3.66 24.03
CA VAL A 5 -2.48 -2.96 22.96
C VAL A 5 -1.84 -1.71 23.54
N THR A 6 -0.51 -1.66 23.50
CA THR A 6 0.26 -0.50 23.95
C THR A 6 0.22 0.62 22.92
N TYR A 7 0.55 1.83 23.36
CA TYR A 7 0.68 2.98 22.47
C TYR A 7 1.73 2.75 21.38
N GLU A 8 2.85 2.13 21.74
CA GLU A 8 3.93 1.80 20.81
C GLU A 8 3.48 0.81 19.74
N GLN A 9 2.76 -0.24 20.14
CA GLN A 9 2.22 -1.23 19.20
C GLN A 9 1.23 -0.59 18.22
N LEU A 10 0.39 0.32 18.71
CA LEU A 10 -0.53 1.06 17.84
C LEU A 10 0.22 1.95 16.85
N ASN A 11 1.21 2.70 17.32
CA ASN A 11 2.00 3.58 16.46
C ASN A 11 2.83 2.80 15.44
N ALA A 12 3.41 1.66 15.84
CA ALA A 12 4.12 0.79 14.92
C ALA A 12 3.19 0.28 13.81
N ALA A 13 1.96 -0.12 14.14
CA ALA A 13 0.98 -0.52 13.14
C ALA A 13 0.65 0.63 12.17
N VAL A 14 0.42 1.85 12.69
CA VAL A 14 0.17 3.03 11.86
C VAL A 14 1.36 3.34 10.93
N GLN A 15 2.59 3.29 11.43
CA GLN A 15 3.79 3.51 10.63
C GLN A 15 3.96 2.46 9.52
N ASN A 16 3.69 1.19 9.83
CA ASN A 16 3.75 0.10 8.85
C ASN A 16 2.69 0.26 7.75
N ILE A 17 1.45 0.62 8.14
CA ILE A 17 0.38 0.91 7.18
C ILE A 17 0.76 2.10 6.30
N ASN A 18 1.24 3.20 6.88
CA ASN A 18 1.65 4.37 6.13
C ASN A 18 2.79 4.06 5.14
N THR A 19 3.74 3.24 5.55
CA THR A 19 4.85 2.79 4.70
C THR A 19 4.34 1.96 3.52
N ALA A 20 3.46 0.99 3.78
CA ALA A 20 2.86 0.16 2.74
C ALA A 20 2.01 0.97 1.76
N VAL A 21 1.20 1.92 2.26
CA VAL A 21 0.39 2.83 1.45
C VAL A 21 1.27 3.70 0.57
N LYS A 22 2.32 4.30 1.14
CA LYS A 22 3.29 5.13 0.40
C LYS A 22 3.96 4.33 -0.72
N ALA A 23 4.35 3.09 -0.46
CA ALA A 23 4.94 2.20 -1.47
C ALA A 23 3.95 1.84 -2.57
N LYS A 24 2.70 1.47 -2.23
CA LYS A 24 1.64 1.17 -3.20
C LYS A 24 1.43 2.34 -4.17
N TYR A 25 1.21 3.54 -3.64
CA TYR A 25 0.92 4.71 -4.48
C TYR A 25 2.16 5.21 -5.25
N LYS A 26 3.37 4.98 -4.73
CA LYS A 26 4.60 5.22 -5.51
C LYS A 26 4.63 4.35 -6.76
N ILE A 27 4.30 3.06 -6.65
CA ILE A 27 4.26 2.14 -7.80
C ILE A 27 3.12 2.52 -8.77
N LEU A 28 1.93 2.84 -8.26
CA LEU A 28 0.77 3.21 -9.11
C LEU A 28 0.99 4.46 -9.95
N ARG A 29 1.71 5.46 -9.41
CA ARG A 29 1.97 6.74 -10.10
C ARG A 29 3.11 6.66 -11.12
N GLN A 30 3.93 5.60 -11.09
CA GLN A 30 5.05 5.45 -12.01
C GLN A 30 4.59 4.93 -13.38
N PRO A 31 5.15 5.46 -14.49
CA PRO A 31 4.91 4.91 -15.82
C PRO A 31 5.34 3.44 -15.94
N LEU A 32 4.53 2.59 -16.58
CA LEU A 32 4.81 1.16 -16.77
C LEU A 32 6.18 0.87 -17.40
N LYS A 33 6.64 1.76 -18.29
CA LYS A 33 7.96 1.68 -18.95
C LYS A 33 9.14 1.85 -17.98
N SER A 34 8.93 2.53 -16.86
CA SER A 34 9.96 2.78 -15.83
C SER A 34 10.00 1.73 -14.73
N LEU A 35 9.02 0.82 -14.68
CA LEU A 35 8.92 -0.21 -13.66
C LEU A 35 9.71 -1.46 -14.07
N GLY A 36 10.25 -2.20 -13.09
CA GLY A 36 10.73 -3.57 -13.31
C GLY A 36 9.57 -4.57 -13.37
N ASP A 37 9.84 -5.82 -13.76
CA ASP A 37 8.80 -6.85 -13.94
C ASP A 37 7.98 -7.12 -12.68
N HIS A 38 8.64 -7.18 -11.52
CA HIS A 38 7.95 -7.38 -10.25
C HIS A 38 7.00 -6.20 -9.93
N SER A 39 7.48 -4.97 -10.07
CA SER A 39 6.67 -3.77 -9.82
C SER A 39 5.54 -3.60 -10.83
N ARG A 40 5.72 -4.05 -12.09
CA ARG A 40 4.64 -4.13 -13.08
C ARG A 40 3.54 -5.10 -12.64
N LYS A 41 3.90 -6.32 -12.22
CA LYS A 41 2.93 -7.30 -11.68
C LYS A 41 2.15 -6.74 -10.49
N LEU A 42 2.84 -6.05 -9.57
CA LEU A 42 2.19 -5.37 -8.44
C LEU A 42 1.26 -4.24 -8.91
N GLN A 43 1.68 -3.40 -9.85
CA GLN A 43 0.83 -2.32 -10.37
C GLN A 43 -0.45 -2.87 -11.00
N THR A 44 -0.35 -3.92 -11.82
CA THR A 44 -1.52 -4.59 -12.41
C THR A 44 -2.45 -5.11 -11.32
N ARG A 45 -1.93 -5.87 -10.34
CA ARG A 45 -2.72 -6.37 -9.21
C ARG A 45 -3.41 -5.24 -8.44
N PHE A 46 -2.73 -4.11 -8.20
CA PHE A 46 -3.33 -2.98 -7.49
C PHE A 46 -4.51 -2.38 -8.24
N LYS A 47 -4.45 -2.30 -9.58
CA LYS A 47 -5.56 -1.83 -10.42
C LYS A 47 -6.71 -2.84 -10.45
N GLU A 48 -6.42 -4.14 -10.44
CA GLU A 48 -7.45 -5.20 -10.37
C GLU A 48 -8.20 -5.21 -9.03
N GLN A 49 -7.55 -4.73 -7.95
CA GLN A 49 -8.16 -4.61 -6.63
C GLN A 49 -9.01 -3.33 -6.47
N GLU A 50 -8.97 -2.40 -7.42
CA GLU A 50 -9.81 -1.20 -7.38
C GLU A 50 -11.26 -1.56 -7.74
N THR A 51 -12.18 -1.05 -6.93
CA THR A 51 -13.63 -1.12 -7.18
C THR A 51 -14.14 0.26 -7.60
N LYS A 52 -15.41 0.35 -8.00
CA LYS A 52 -16.05 1.64 -8.33
C LYS A 52 -15.97 2.65 -7.18
N ASP A 53 -15.96 2.16 -5.95
CA ASP A 53 -15.98 2.98 -4.73
C ASP A 53 -14.59 3.46 -4.30
N THR A 54 -13.52 2.93 -4.91
CA THR A 54 -12.12 3.18 -4.50
C THR A 54 -11.26 3.72 -5.63
N LYS A 55 -11.88 4.17 -6.72
CA LYS A 55 -11.20 4.67 -7.92
C LYS A 55 -10.92 6.17 -7.83
#